data_AF-B6QU47-F1
#
_entry.id   AF-B6QU47-F1
#
_cell.length_a   1.000
_cell.length_b   1.000
_cell.length_c   1.000
_cell.angle_alpha   90.00
_cell.angle_beta   90.00
_cell.angle_gamma   90.00
#
_symmetry.space_group_name_H-M   'P 1'
#
loop_
_entity.id
_entity.type
_entity.pdbx_description
1 polymer ?
#
loop_
_entity_poly.entity_id
_entity_poly.type
_entity_poly.pdbx_seq_one_letter_code
_entity_poly.pdbx_strand_id
1 'polypeptide(L)'
;MDDKNSKCAACTRRGRPCERRFHSEREWNKLKESEQKISRELSEALSQQAELSAKIARLFRQQEFLKERGVNMKSHNQKVLEILDSENPPTEAEVAAADAEIMREQLESHVLAATSEELDELFANLGQFPADLMGVVGDTSLELPVLPRGSQ
;
A
#
# COMPACT_ATOMS: atom_id res chain seq x y z
N MET A 1 5.59 45.26 -1.14
CA MET A 1 5.08 46.16 -0.09
C MET A 1 5.52 45.57 1.24
N ASP A 2 6.28 46.29 2.04
CA ASP A 2 6.79 45.79 3.33
C ASP A 2 5.64 45.67 4.36
N ASP A 3 5.29 44.44 4.74
CA ASP A 3 4.24 44.07 5.73
C ASP A 3 4.55 44.47 7.18
N LYS A 4 5.43 45.45 7.41
CA LYS A 4 5.92 45.80 8.75
C LYS A 4 4.88 46.48 9.65
N ASN A 5 3.71 46.85 9.11
CA ASN A 5 2.65 47.60 9.81
C ASN A 5 1.24 46.99 9.67
N SER A 6 1.12 45.67 9.51
CA SER A 6 -0.18 45.01 9.59
C SER A 6 -0.80 45.20 10.99
N LYS A 7 -2.02 45.74 11.04
CA LYS A 7 -2.78 46.00 12.27
C LYS A 7 -4.14 45.32 12.17
N CYS A 8 -4.65 44.77 13.26
CA CYS A 8 -6.04 44.30 13.27
C CYS A 8 -7.00 45.50 13.11
N ALA A 9 -8.19 45.22 12.61
CA ALA A 9 -9.23 46.24 12.40
C ALA A 9 -9.56 47.06 13.66
N ALA A 10 -9.36 46.51 14.86
CA ALA A 10 -9.56 47.22 16.13
C ALA A 10 -8.41 48.22 16.42
N CYS A 11 -7.15 47.83 16.22
CA CYS A 11 -6.00 48.71 16.41
C CYS A 11 -5.94 49.82 15.34
N THR A 12 -6.32 49.50 14.09
CA THR A 12 -6.45 50.48 13.01
C THR A 12 -7.47 51.57 13.37
N ARG A 13 -8.66 51.18 13.86
CA ARG A 13 -9.70 52.13 14.29
C ARG A 13 -9.30 53.00 15.48
N ARG A 14 -8.43 52.50 16.37
CA ARG A 14 -7.97 53.21 17.58
C ARG A 14 -6.66 53.99 17.39
N GLY A 15 -6.04 53.92 16.21
CA GLY A 15 -4.77 54.62 15.92
C GLY A 15 -3.56 54.12 16.73
N ARG A 16 -3.63 52.95 17.37
CA ARG A 16 -2.55 52.39 18.22
C ARG A 16 -1.73 51.33 17.46
N PRO A 17 -0.46 51.09 17.83
CA PRO A 17 0.29 49.95 17.32
C PRO A 17 -0.41 48.64 17.74
N CYS A 18 -0.30 47.62 16.89
CA CYS A 18 -0.82 46.29 17.22
C CYS A 18 0.29 45.50 17.92
N GLU A 19 -0.01 44.94 19.10
CA GLU A 19 0.93 44.07 19.82
C GLU A 19 1.01 42.67 19.20
N ARG A 20 0.00 42.26 18.42
CA ARG A 20 -0.03 40.97 17.75
C ARG A 20 0.84 41.00 16.50
N ARG A 21 1.67 39.97 16.34
CA ARG A 21 2.39 39.71 15.08
C ARG A 21 1.41 39.06 14.10
N PHE A 22 1.30 39.62 12.90
CA PHE A 22 0.57 39.00 11.80
C PHE A 22 1.54 38.31 10.86
N HIS A 23 1.10 37.20 10.29
CA HIS A 23 1.84 36.55 9.23
C HIS A 23 1.70 37.35 7.92
N SER A 24 2.83 37.51 7.25
CA SER A 24 2.88 38.17 5.94
C SER A 24 2.23 37.30 4.87
N GLU A 25 1.77 37.91 3.77
CA GLU A 25 1.31 37.16 2.60
C GLU A 25 2.44 36.25 2.06
N ARG A 26 3.69 36.71 2.18
CA ARG A 26 4.87 35.93 1.83
C ARG A 26 5.03 34.67 2.69
N GLU A 27 4.75 34.73 3.98
CA GLU A 27 4.79 33.56 4.87
C GLU A 27 3.70 32.55 4.51
N TRP A 28 2.48 33.03 4.22
CA TRP A 28 1.38 32.18 3.74
C TRP A 28 1.71 31.51 2.41
N ASN A 29 2.26 32.25 1.46
CA ASN A 29 2.66 31.71 0.16
C ASN A 29 3.74 30.64 0.30
N LYS A 30 4.76 30.88 1.13
CA LYS A 30 5.80 29.87 1.43
C LYS A 30 5.22 28.60 2.05
N LEU A 31 4.28 28.75 2.98
CA LEU A 31 3.61 27.61 3.61
C LEU A 31 2.87 26.78 2.55
N LYS A 32 2.08 27.44 1.70
CA LYS A 32 1.33 26.78 0.62
C LYS A 32 2.24 26.09 -0.40
N GLU A 33 3.34 26.73 -0.78
CA GLU A 33 4.35 26.12 -1.66
C GLU A 33 4.97 24.87 -1.02
N SER A 34 5.27 24.92 0.28
CA SER A 34 5.83 23.78 1.02
C SER A 34 4.82 22.63 1.15
N GLU A 35 3.55 22.94 1.42
CA GLU A 35 2.46 21.96 1.47
C GLU A 35 2.27 21.27 0.11
N GLN A 36 2.24 22.04 -0.98
CA GLN A 36 2.16 21.50 -2.34
C GLN A 36 3.38 20.67 -2.73
N LYS A 37 4.57 21.02 -2.23
CA LYS A 37 5.77 20.23 -2.43
C LYS A 37 5.65 18.88 -1.71
N ILE A 38 5.31 18.90 -0.42
CA ILE A 38 5.13 17.67 0.38
C ILE A 38 4.02 16.79 -0.20
N SER A 39 2.90 17.38 -0.63
CA SER A 39 1.80 16.64 -1.25
C SER A 39 2.23 15.90 -2.53
N ARG A 40 3.08 16.53 -3.36
CA ARG A 40 3.65 15.89 -4.56
C ARG A 40 4.61 14.76 -4.19
N GLU A 41 5.52 15.00 -3.25
CA GLU A 41 6.47 13.99 -2.76
C GLU A 41 5.74 12.78 -2.14
N LEU A 42 4.66 13.04 -1.39
CA LEU A 42 3.82 11.99 -0.82
C LEU A 42 3.14 11.16 -1.90
N SER A 43 2.55 11.80 -2.91
CA SER A 43 1.91 11.11 -4.04
C SER A 43 2.89 10.23 -4.80
N GLU A 44 4.10 10.74 -5.07
CA GLU A 44 5.16 9.96 -5.73
C GLU A 44 5.60 8.76 -4.89
N ALA A 45 5.80 8.96 -3.57
CA ALA A 45 6.16 7.88 -2.66
C ALA A 45 5.09 6.78 -2.59
N LEU A 46 3.81 7.16 -2.57
CA LEU A 46 2.69 6.22 -2.60
C LEU A 46 2.64 5.42 -3.92
N SER A 47 2.90 6.07 -5.06
CA SER A 47 3.00 5.37 -6.35
C SER A 47 4.13 4.33 -6.33
N GLN A 48 5.31 4.69 -5.84
CA GLN A 48 6.45 3.78 -5.76
C GLN A 48 6.16 2.61 -4.80
N GLN A 49 5.47 2.87 -3.69
CA GLN A 49 5.05 1.83 -2.75
C GLN A 49 4.11 0.82 -3.41
N ALA A 50 3.15 1.28 -4.22
CA ALA A 50 2.22 0.41 -4.94
C ALA A 50 2.93 -0.48 -5.98
N GLU A 51 3.93 0.05 -6.68
CA GLU A 51 4.74 -0.75 -7.61
C GLU A 51 5.55 -1.84 -6.88
N LEU A 52 6.15 -1.49 -5.75
CA LEU A 52 6.91 -2.43 -4.94
C LEU A 52 6.01 -3.51 -4.32
N SER A 53 4.82 -3.17 -3.83
CA SER A 53 3.89 -4.15 -3.28
C SER A 53 3.42 -5.14 -4.37
N ALA A 54 3.12 -4.66 -5.58
CA ALA A 54 2.79 -5.53 -6.71
C ALA A 54 3.94 -6.46 -7.09
N LYS A 55 5.19 -5.99 -7.02
CA LYS A 55 6.38 -6.82 -7.25
C LYS A 55 6.54 -7.89 -6.16
N ILE A 56 6.34 -7.52 -4.88
CA ILE A 56 6.40 -8.45 -3.75
C ILE A 56 5.34 -9.55 -3.92
N ALA A 57 4.09 -9.18 -4.24
CA ALA A 57 3.01 -10.13 -4.47
C ALA A 57 3.34 -11.15 -5.57
N ARG A 58 3.94 -10.67 -6.67
CA ARG A 58 4.39 -11.54 -7.77
C ARG A 58 5.50 -12.51 -7.34
N LEU A 59 6.51 -12.01 -6.62
CA LEU A 59 7.61 -12.84 -6.13
C LEU A 59 7.14 -13.90 -5.14
N PHE A 60 6.17 -13.55 -4.28
CA PHE A 60 5.57 -14.49 -3.35
C PHE A 60 4.83 -15.62 -4.09
N ARG A 61 4.01 -15.30 -5.10
CA ARG A 61 3.36 -16.30 -5.97
C ARG A 61 4.38 -17.22 -6.64
N GLN A 62 5.46 -16.65 -7.18
CA GLN A 62 6.54 -17.45 -7.78
C GLN A 62 7.22 -18.36 -6.76
N GLN A 63 7.44 -17.88 -5.53
CA GLN A 63 8.02 -18.69 -4.46
C GLN A 63 7.12 -19.87 -4.08
N GLU A 64 5.83 -19.64 -3.89
CA GLU A 64 4.87 -20.70 -3.54
C GLU A 64 4.79 -21.75 -4.66
N PHE A 65 4.70 -21.32 -5.92
CA PHE A 65 4.75 -22.22 -7.07
C PHE A 65 6.00 -23.09 -7.07
N LEU A 66 7.18 -22.51 -6.80
CA LEU A 66 8.43 -23.27 -6.76
C LEU A 66 8.47 -24.28 -5.59
N LYS A 67 7.89 -23.93 -4.43
CA LYS A 67 7.77 -24.85 -3.30
C LYS A 67 6.87 -26.03 -3.65
N GLU A 68 5.68 -25.76 -4.19
CA GLU A 68 4.73 -26.78 -4.60
C GLU A 68 5.35 -27.72 -5.66
N ARG A 69 5.98 -27.14 -6.67
CA ARG A 69 6.72 -27.91 -7.69
C ARG A 69 7.80 -28.79 -7.07
N GLY A 70 8.56 -28.28 -6.10
CA GLY A 70 9.58 -29.07 -5.39
C GLY A 70 8.99 -30.27 -4.65
N VAL A 71 7.83 -30.10 -4.00
CA VAL A 71 7.10 -31.20 -3.35
C VAL A 71 6.63 -32.23 -4.38
N ASN A 72 6.05 -31.78 -5.50
CA ASN A 72 5.57 -32.67 -6.57
C ASN A 72 6.71 -33.47 -7.21
N MET A 73 7.85 -32.83 -7.47
CA MET A 73 9.04 -33.51 -7.99
C MET A 73 9.56 -34.56 -7.01
N LYS A 74 9.59 -34.26 -5.71
CA LYS A 74 10.00 -35.23 -4.69
C LYS A 74 9.04 -36.42 -4.63
N SER A 75 7.73 -36.17 -4.69
CA SER A 75 6.69 -37.20 -4.71
C SER A 75 6.81 -38.09 -5.95
N HIS A 76 7.04 -37.49 -7.12
CA HIS A 76 7.28 -38.23 -8.35
C HIS A 76 8.51 -39.14 -8.24
N ASN A 77 9.65 -38.61 -7.79
CA ASN A 77 10.86 -39.42 -7.61
C ASN A 77 10.65 -40.58 -6.62
N GLN A 78 9.88 -40.35 -5.55
CA GLN A 78 9.53 -41.39 -4.59
C GLN A 78 8.72 -42.51 -5.26
N LYS A 79 7.70 -42.18 -6.07
CA LYS A 79 6.93 -43.17 -6.84
C LYS A 79 7.80 -43.95 -7.82
N VAL A 80 8.73 -43.28 -8.50
CA VAL A 80 9.68 -43.94 -9.42
C VAL A 80 10.55 -44.95 -8.68
N LEU A 81 11.05 -44.60 -7.48
CA LEU A 81 11.82 -45.54 -6.66
C LEU A 81 10.98 -46.75 -6.24
N GLU A 82 9.74 -46.53 -5.78
CA GLU A 82 8.82 -47.62 -5.42
C GLU A 82 8.52 -48.57 -6.60
N ILE A 83 8.39 -48.01 -7.80
CA ILE A 83 8.24 -48.75 -9.05
C ILE A 83 9.48 -49.60 -9.35
N LEU A 84 10.68 -49.02 -9.24
CA LEU A 84 11.93 -49.74 -9.50
C LEU A 84 12.18 -50.86 -8.48
N ASP A 85 11.74 -50.66 -7.24
CA ASP A 85 11.83 -51.65 -6.16
C ASP A 85 10.72 -52.73 -6.25
N SER A 86 9.72 -52.56 -7.14
CA SER A 86 8.63 -53.52 -7.29
C SER A 86 9.06 -54.78 -8.06
N GLU A 87 8.60 -55.95 -7.61
CA GLU A 87 8.96 -57.24 -8.22
C GLU A 87 8.39 -57.43 -9.65
N ASN A 88 7.41 -56.63 -10.04
CA ASN A 88 6.85 -56.57 -11.39
C ASN A 88 6.89 -55.12 -11.89
N PRO A 89 7.94 -54.70 -12.62
CA PRO A 89 8.01 -53.34 -13.12
C PRO A 89 6.84 -53.05 -14.08
N PRO A 90 6.33 -51.80 -14.08
CA PRO A 90 5.24 -51.38 -14.94
C PRO A 90 5.63 -51.55 -16.41
N THR A 91 4.63 -51.89 -17.21
CA THR A 91 4.79 -52.04 -18.66
C THR A 91 5.07 -50.67 -19.30
N GLU A 92 5.76 -50.64 -20.45
CA GLU A 92 6.07 -49.40 -21.18
C GLU A 92 4.82 -48.53 -21.45
N ALA A 93 3.65 -49.15 -21.60
CA ALA A 93 2.39 -48.45 -21.79
C ALA A 93 1.92 -47.67 -20.53
N GLU A 94 2.16 -48.21 -19.34
CA GLU A 94 1.81 -47.57 -18.07
C GLU A 94 2.77 -46.41 -17.75
N VAL A 95 4.05 -46.57 -18.09
CA VAL A 95 5.05 -45.49 -17.98
C VAL A 95 4.70 -44.35 -18.93
N ALA A 96 4.37 -44.65 -20.19
CA ALA A 96 3.97 -43.63 -21.16
C ALA A 96 2.68 -42.89 -20.76
N ALA A 97 1.72 -43.58 -20.12
CA ALA A 97 0.51 -42.95 -19.61
C ALA A 97 0.80 -42.00 -18.44
N ALA A 98 1.67 -42.40 -17.50
CA ALA A 98 2.08 -41.56 -16.38
C ALA A 98 2.84 -40.31 -16.86
N ASP A 99 3.76 -40.45 -17.82
CA ASP A 99 4.50 -39.32 -18.39
C ASP A 99 3.58 -38.32 -19.10
N ALA A 100 2.56 -38.81 -19.81
CA ALA A 100 1.56 -37.96 -20.48
C ALA A 100 0.66 -37.20 -19.48
N GLU A 101 0.39 -37.77 -18.31
CA GLU A 101 -0.37 -37.12 -17.24
C GLU A 101 0.46 -36.05 -16.53
N ILE A 102 1.72 -36.34 -16.23
CA ILE A 102 2.67 -35.38 -15.65
C ILE A 102 2.87 -34.16 -16.57
N MET A 103 2.97 -34.38 -17.89
CA MET A 103 3.07 -33.29 -18.87
C MET A 103 1.81 -32.40 -18.88
N ARG A 104 0.62 -32.97 -18.65
CA ARG A 104 -0.63 -32.22 -18.55
C ARG A 104 -0.68 -31.38 -17.28
N GLU A 105 -0.36 -31.97 -16.12
CA GLU A 105 -0.31 -31.27 -14.83
C GLU A 105 0.70 -30.11 -14.84
N GLN A 106 1.86 -30.29 -15.49
CA GLN A 106 2.84 -29.22 -15.66
C GLN A 106 2.27 -28.04 -16.45
N LEU A 107 1.48 -28.30 -17.50
CA LEU A 107 0.86 -27.25 -18.30
C LEU A 107 -0.21 -26.48 -17.51
N GLU A 108 -1.01 -27.18 -16.70
CA GLU A 108 -2.09 -26.59 -15.89
C GLU A 108 -1.54 -25.76 -14.73
N SER A 109 -0.49 -26.21 -14.05
CA SER A 109 0.16 -25.46 -12.95
C SER A 109 0.75 -24.11 -13.40
N HIS A 110 1.23 -24.01 -14.64
CA HIS A 110 1.73 -22.75 -15.21
C HIS A 110 0.62 -21.70 -15.40
N VAL A 111 -0.63 -22.12 -15.58
CA VAL A 111 -1.78 -21.23 -15.78
C VAL A 111 -2.27 -20.67 -14.44
N LEU A 112 -2.32 -21.50 -13.39
CA LEU A 112 -2.83 -21.09 -12.06
C LEU A 112 -1.91 -20.08 -11.34
N ALA A 113 -0.60 -20.14 -11.56
CA ALA A 113 0.34 -19.14 -11.03
C ALA A 113 0.07 -17.71 -11.55
N ALA A 114 -0.67 -17.57 -12.66
CA ALA A 114 -0.98 -16.28 -13.26
C ALA A 114 -2.27 -15.62 -12.71
N THR A 115 -3.11 -16.33 -11.95
CA THR A 115 -4.49 -15.88 -11.65
C THR A 115 -4.90 -15.88 -10.17
N SER A 116 -3.97 -15.99 -9.21
CA SER A 116 -4.34 -16.00 -7.78
C SER A 116 -4.73 -14.60 -7.27
N GLU A 117 -6.03 -14.36 -7.16
CA GLU A 117 -6.69 -13.11 -6.73
C GLU A 117 -6.62 -12.87 -5.20
N GLU A 118 -6.61 -13.93 -4.37
CA GLU A 118 -6.61 -13.82 -2.88
C GLU A 118 -5.35 -13.14 -2.31
N LEU A 119 -4.20 -13.29 -2.97
CA LEU A 119 -2.97 -12.62 -2.54
C LEU A 119 -2.96 -11.14 -2.94
N ASP A 120 -3.60 -10.78 -4.05
CA ASP A 120 -3.69 -9.40 -4.50
C ASP A 120 -4.53 -8.57 -3.52
N GLU A 121 -5.54 -9.14 -2.86
CA GLU A 121 -6.31 -8.48 -1.78
C GLU A 121 -5.49 -8.24 -0.49
N LEU A 122 -4.65 -9.20 -0.07
CA LEU A 122 -3.77 -9.03 1.10
C LEU A 122 -2.73 -7.93 0.89
N PHE A 123 -2.15 -7.85 -0.31
CA PHE A 123 -1.17 -6.82 -0.65
C PHE A 123 -1.81 -5.45 -0.97
N ALA A 124 -3.05 -5.42 -1.47
CA ALA A 124 -3.83 -4.19 -1.59
C ALA A 124 -4.11 -3.56 -0.23
N ASN A 125 -4.47 -4.36 0.78
CA ASN A 125 -4.75 -3.88 2.14
C ASN A 125 -3.50 -3.36 2.88
N LEU A 126 -2.29 -3.82 2.54
CA LEU A 126 -1.03 -3.28 3.06
C LEU A 126 -0.70 -1.87 2.52
N GLY A 127 -1.31 -1.45 1.41
CA GLY A 127 -1.25 -0.07 0.89
C GLY A 127 -2.26 0.88 1.53
N GLN A 128 -3.23 0.36 2.29
CA GLN A 128 -4.27 1.13 2.96
C GLN A 128 -3.77 1.64 4.33
N PHE A 129 -2.74 2.49 4.35
CA PHE A 129 -2.63 3.39 5.51
C PHE A 129 -3.86 4.30 5.49
N PRO A 130 -4.53 4.52 6.64
CA PRO A 130 -5.80 5.21 6.65
C PRO A 130 -5.63 6.62 6.08
N ALA A 131 -6.27 6.85 4.93
CA ALA A 131 -6.53 8.18 4.40
C ALA A 131 -7.40 9.01 5.37
N ASP A 132 -7.90 8.41 6.47
CA ASP A 132 -8.67 9.08 7.52
C ASP A 132 -7.84 10.05 8.40
N LEU A 133 -6.52 10.18 8.18
CA LEU A 133 -5.77 11.35 8.68
C LEU A 133 -5.81 12.56 7.72
N MET A 134 -6.38 12.40 6.52
CA MET A 134 -6.52 13.44 5.48
C MET A 134 -7.94 14.01 5.40
N GLY A 135 -8.69 14.01 6.52
CA GLY A 135 -10.08 14.49 6.58
C GLY A 135 -10.42 15.44 7.73
N VAL A 136 -9.46 15.80 8.60
CA VAL A 136 -9.72 16.71 9.73
C VAL A 136 -8.72 17.86 9.69
N VAL A 137 -8.99 18.89 8.87
CA VAL A 137 -9.05 20.31 9.30
C VAL A 137 -9.76 21.08 8.17
N GLY A 138 -11.07 20.87 8.04
CA GLY A 138 -11.88 21.52 7.01
C GLY A 138 -13.20 22.08 7.53
N ASP A 139 -13.35 22.30 8.83
CA ASP A 139 -14.31 23.24 9.40
C ASP A 139 -14.08 23.34 10.91
N THR A 140 -13.28 24.32 11.33
CA THR A 140 -13.32 24.78 12.72
C THR A 140 -13.76 26.24 12.72
N SER A 141 -15.05 26.44 12.43
CA SER A 141 -15.79 27.50 13.12
C SER A 141 -15.76 27.15 14.61
N LEU A 142 -14.72 27.63 15.30
CA LEU A 142 -14.64 27.59 16.75
C LEU A 142 -15.68 28.57 17.31
N GLU A 143 -16.93 28.13 17.43
CA GLU A 143 -17.81 28.70 18.44
C GLU A 143 -17.27 28.29 19.81
N LEU A 144 -16.71 29.28 20.51
CA LEU A 144 -16.26 29.12 21.90
C LEU A 144 -17.48 28.85 22.79
N PRO A 145 -17.46 27.84 23.66
CA PRO A 145 -18.51 27.66 24.66
C PRO A 145 -18.47 28.82 25.66
N VAL A 146 -19.59 29.54 25.76
CA VAL A 146 -19.82 30.59 26.77
C VAL A 146 -19.87 29.93 28.15
N LEU A 147 -18.87 30.21 28.98
CA LEU A 147 -18.90 29.84 30.40
C LEU A 147 -19.97 30.68 31.13
N PRO A 148 -20.82 30.08 31.99
CA PRO A 148 -21.80 30.84 32.75
C PRO A 148 -21.08 31.69 33.79
N ARG A 149 -21.32 33.02 33.74
CA ARG A 149 -20.98 33.92 34.83
C ARG A 149 -21.83 33.54 36.04
N GLY A 150 -21.19 32.95 37.04
CA GLY A 150 -21.76 32.79 38.37
C GLY A 150 -21.95 34.17 39.00
N SER A 151 -23.21 34.50 39.27
CA SER A 151 -23.64 35.60 40.12
C SER A 151 -23.43 35.21 41.59
N GLN A 152 -22.63 35.99 42.31
CA GLN A 152 -22.87 36.39 43.70
C GLN A 152 -21.88 37.48 44.10
#